data_AF-A0A450TAI5-F1
#
_entry.id   AF-A0A450TAI5-F1
#
_cell.length_a   1.000
_cell.length_b   1.000
_cell.length_c   1.000
_cell.angle_alpha   90.00
_cell.angle_beta   90.00
_cell.angle_gamma   90.00
#
_symmetry.space_group_name_H-M   'P 1'
#
loop_
_entity.id
_entity.type
_entity.pdbx_description
1 polymer ?
#
loop_
_entity_poly.entity_id
_entity_poly.type
_entity_poly.pdbx_seq_one_letter_code
_entity_poly.pdbx_strand_id
1 'polypeptide(L)'
;MKGFSLPELREDLKKALPPEHPYSDQIDRALALAYQAHDGQVREHRDPDAPPIPYIVHPVGVAKIASEMWTDGELADSFNDIVSAALTHDVLEDSAIDLSDLANHTSKRAADIVLALTKPRLTKALSREARNRAFAEQISGAGAAARYIKLCDALHNLARPAMMPYSLLEKTIGKAARQYLPLAYGQPFEERFSTRLQKQISEAETLARKHRESYPKFDASNFDQLLDFCIRQSRGKVLEAHDIIEIIGDIPGIAFCVIADFETFLEKHLRPLLGGNGQGLKRPKTGKWIEAGEIPLTPPLFDQDAIRDAGSDRVFIAPLGGISQGGISDTDSALFVFAGVTDRIRPDWLTPRTLLAVVNILSERLRARENRELAEYAETLAHFGLDLDPRLAQKHTLSQPRMSALKNQLEAGRFVHRNLRTAFEFMIRSAGIEDMVDRIESRIKTPASILQKVHARKLANYAGIDDLVGVRIIFASRKSRDHFLSAFQSDLDNLDGELAHMAQAVTDSVSIEEIGSMAGYRAVHIRIQVKAPSTSLQFVSCEIQLRTLFEDAWARLSQISFYKKQFGARNRLPNLLKDLAVLRDQCEDRVSRDL
;
A
#
# COMPACT_ATOMS: atom_id res chain seq x y z
N MET A 1 -5.27 -32.47 -29.15
CA MET A 1 -4.35 -31.60 -29.94
C MET A 1 -3.36 -32.50 -30.66
N LYS A 2 -3.45 -32.66 -31.99
CA LYS A 2 -2.43 -33.40 -32.75
C LYS A 2 -1.13 -32.57 -32.78
N GLY A 3 0.03 -33.18 -32.56
CA GLY A 3 1.34 -32.51 -32.71
C GLY A 3 1.94 -31.89 -31.45
N PHE A 4 1.34 -32.08 -30.26
CA PHE A 4 1.85 -31.54 -28.99
C PHE A 4 1.81 -32.58 -27.86
N SER A 5 1.84 -33.87 -28.18
CA SER A 5 2.04 -34.90 -27.17
C SER A 5 3.50 -34.93 -26.71
N LEU A 6 3.76 -35.35 -25.47
CA LEU A 6 5.12 -35.45 -24.95
C LEU A 6 6.07 -36.29 -25.84
N PRO A 7 5.66 -37.44 -26.41
CA PRO A 7 6.49 -38.18 -27.37
C PRO A 7 6.82 -37.39 -28.64
N GLU A 8 5.87 -36.64 -29.21
CA GLU A 8 6.11 -35.79 -30.38
C GLU A 8 7.09 -34.66 -30.05
N LEU A 9 6.93 -34.01 -28.90
CA LEU A 9 7.83 -32.94 -28.44
C LEU A 9 9.26 -33.45 -28.18
N ARG A 10 9.41 -34.67 -27.67
CA ARG A 10 10.71 -35.33 -27.52
C ARG A 10 11.42 -35.49 -28.86
N GLU A 11 10.72 -36.04 -29.86
CA GLU A 11 11.28 -36.23 -31.20
C GLU A 11 11.59 -34.91 -31.91
N ASP A 12 10.73 -33.91 -31.71
CA ASP A 12 10.92 -32.57 -32.25
C ASP A 12 12.13 -31.85 -31.62
N LEU A 13 12.32 -31.98 -30.30
CA LEU A 13 13.48 -31.41 -29.62
C LEU A 13 14.77 -32.15 -29.99
N LYS A 14 14.77 -33.49 -30.02
CA LYS A 14 15.92 -34.30 -30.47
C LYS A 14 16.46 -33.89 -31.83
N LYS A 15 15.58 -33.56 -32.78
CA LYS A 15 15.96 -33.12 -34.13
C LYS A 15 16.55 -31.71 -34.16
N ALA A 16 16.22 -30.88 -33.17
CA ALA A 16 16.65 -29.49 -33.11
C ALA A 16 17.97 -29.31 -32.33
N LEU A 17 18.36 -30.28 -31.49
CA LEU A 17 19.63 -30.24 -30.77
C LEU A 17 20.81 -30.51 -31.74
N PRO A 18 21.95 -29.85 -31.56
CA PRO A 18 23.14 -30.10 -32.37
C PRO A 18 23.68 -31.52 -32.11
N PRO A 19 24.24 -32.21 -33.12
CA PRO A 19 24.75 -33.59 -32.98
C PRO A 19 25.78 -33.77 -31.87
N GLU A 20 26.56 -32.73 -31.59
CA GLU A 20 27.62 -32.69 -30.57
C GLU A 20 27.05 -32.69 -29.14
N HIS A 21 25.79 -32.26 -28.98
CA HIS A 21 25.09 -32.22 -27.71
C HIS A 21 23.78 -33.02 -27.78
N PRO A 22 23.87 -34.36 -27.71
CA PRO A 22 22.71 -35.22 -27.87
C PRO A 22 21.69 -35.04 -26.74
N TYR A 23 20.44 -35.38 -27.05
CA TYR A 23 19.34 -35.39 -26.11
C TYR A 23 19.67 -36.25 -24.88
N SER A 24 19.70 -35.64 -23.71
CA SER A 24 20.10 -36.26 -22.45
C SER A 24 18.91 -36.54 -21.53
N ASP A 25 19.10 -37.42 -20.55
CA ASP A 25 18.10 -37.69 -19.53
C ASP A 25 17.72 -36.43 -18.72
N GLN A 26 18.65 -35.48 -18.56
CA GLN A 26 18.37 -34.20 -17.91
C GLN A 26 17.39 -33.37 -18.73
N ILE A 27 17.61 -33.26 -20.05
CA ILE A 27 16.71 -32.56 -20.97
C ILE A 27 15.34 -33.26 -21.02
N ASP A 28 15.31 -34.59 -20.99
CA ASP A 28 14.05 -35.36 -20.95
C ASP A 28 13.21 -35.05 -19.72
N ARG A 29 13.83 -35.10 -18.54
CA ARG A 29 13.15 -34.77 -17.28
C ARG A 29 12.73 -33.31 -17.23
N ALA A 30 13.55 -32.38 -17.72
CA ALA A 30 13.20 -30.96 -17.82
C ALA A 30 11.98 -30.73 -18.73
N LEU A 31 11.94 -31.39 -19.90
CA LEU A 31 10.82 -31.33 -20.83
C LEU A 31 9.55 -31.91 -20.22
N ALA A 32 9.65 -33.07 -19.56
CA ALA A 32 8.51 -33.69 -18.89
C ALA A 32 7.95 -32.81 -17.76
N LEU A 33 8.83 -32.18 -16.97
CA LEU A 33 8.43 -31.24 -15.92
C LEU A 33 7.71 -30.03 -16.52
N ALA A 34 8.27 -29.39 -17.55
CA ALA A 34 7.65 -28.25 -18.21
C ALA A 34 6.30 -28.61 -18.84
N TYR A 35 6.20 -29.80 -19.46
CA TYR A 35 4.97 -30.31 -20.02
C TYR A 35 3.86 -30.44 -18.97
N GLN A 36 4.19 -31.00 -17.80
CA GLN A 36 3.26 -31.15 -16.70
C GLN A 36 2.91 -29.80 -16.05
N ALA A 37 3.90 -28.93 -15.85
CA ALA A 37 3.73 -27.63 -15.19
C ALA A 37 2.76 -26.72 -15.94
N HIS A 38 2.78 -26.78 -17.27
CA HIS A 38 1.97 -25.95 -18.16
C HIS A 38 0.75 -26.68 -18.73
N ASP A 39 0.35 -27.81 -18.15
CA ASP A 39 -0.85 -28.52 -18.58
C ASP A 39 -2.10 -27.64 -18.42
N GLY A 40 -2.99 -27.69 -19.42
CA GLY A 40 -4.17 -26.83 -19.51
C GLY A 40 -3.92 -25.34 -19.81
N GLN A 41 -2.67 -24.88 -19.88
CA GLN A 41 -2.33 -23.49 -20.22
C GLN A 41 -2.28 -23.27 -21.73
N VAL A 42 -2.72 -22.08 -22.19
CA VAL A 42 -2.78 -21.71 -23.61
C VAL A 42 -2.18 -20.33 -23.85
N ARG A 43 -1.60 -20.10 -25.03
CA ARG A 43 -1.09 -18.78 -25.43
C ARG A 43 -2.21 -17.91 -26.01
N GLU A 44 -2.11 -16.60 -25.77
CA GLU A 44 -2.97 -15.62 -26.43
C GLU A 44 -2.73 -15.60 -27.95
N HIS A 45 -3.81 -15.42 -28.71
CA HIS A 45 -3.79 -15.36 -30.18
C HIS A 45 -4.51 -14.10 -30.68
N ARG A 46 -4.03 -13.55 -31.80
CA ARG A 46 -4.57 -12.33 -32.43
C ARG A 46 -6.02 -12.50 -32.83
N ASP A 47 -6.33 -13.64 -33.42
CA ASP A 47 -7.69 -14.06 -33.72
C ASP A 47 -8.25 -14.79 -32.48
N PRO A 48 -9.28 -14.24 -31.81
CA PRO A 48 -9.88 -14.83 -30.62
C PRO A 48 -10.65 -16.13 -30.91
N ASP A 49 -11.02 -16.40 -32.17
CA ASP A 49 -11.73 -17.61 -32.58
C ASP A 49 -10.77 -18.72 -33.06
N ALA A 50 -9.46 -18.44 -33.08
CA ALA A 50 -8.46 -19.42 -33.46
C ALA A 50 -8.36 -20.57 -32.43
N PRO A 51 -7.98 -21.79 -32.87
CA PRO A 51 -7.73 -22.90 -31.95
C PRO A 51 -6.68 -22.54 -30.91
N PRO A 52 -6.88 -22.89 -29.62
CA PRO A 52 -5.93 -22.59 -28.57
C PRO A 52 -4.59 -23.28 -28.83
N ILE A 53 -3.50 -22.52 -28.69
CA ILE A 53 -2.13 -23.02 -28.80
C ILE A 53 -1.65 -23.38 -27.39
N PRO A 54 -1.25 -24.64 -27.12
CA PRO A 54 -0.70 -25.03 -25.82
C PRO A 54 0.49 -24.19 -25.41
N TYR A 55 0.58 -23.82 -24.13
CA TYR A 55 1.68 -22.99 -23.64
C TYR A 55 3.05 -23.67 -23.80
N ILE A 56 3.11 -25.00 -23.65
CA ILE A 56 4.34 -25.79 -23.78
C ILE A 56 5.13 -25.59 -25.09
N VAL A 57 4.46 -25.13 -26.16
CA VAL A 57 5.12 -24.75 -27.42
C VAL A 57 6.18 -23.67 -27.20
N HIS A 58 5.96 -22.78 -26.21
CA HIS A 58 6.88 -21.70 -25.92
C HIS A 58 8.16 -22.16 -25.22
N PRO A 59 8.12 -22.85 -24.06
CA PRO A 59 9.35 -23.35 -23.47
C PRO A 59 10.18 -24.23 -24.42
N VAL A 60 9.53 -25.08 -25.22
CA VAL A 60 10.21 -25.87 -26.27
C VAL A 60 10.83 -24.97 -27.34
N GLY A 61 10.11 -23.95 -27.80
CA GLY A 61 10.64 -23.00 -28.78
C GLY A 61 11.81 -22.16 -28.26
N VAL A 62 11.79 -21.77 -26.98
CA VAL A 62 12.91 -21.09 -26.32
C VAL A 62 14.11 -22.02 -26.22
N ALA A 63 13.91 -23.28 -25.83
CA ALA A 63 14.98 -24.28 -25.77
C ALA A 63 15.62 -24.54 -27.15
N LYS A 64 14.82 -24.55 -28.22
CA LYS A 64 15.33 -24.66 -29.59
C LYS A 64 16.18 -23.46 -29.99
N ILE A 65 15.73 -22.24 -29.69
CA ILE A 65 16.52 -21.02 -29.95
C ILE A 65 17.81 -21.04 -29.12
N ALA A 66 17.74 -21.43 -27.85
CA ALA A 66 18.92 -21.56 -27.00
C ALA A 66 19.92 -22.60 -27.55
N SER A 67 19.42 -23.70 -28.11
CA SER A 67 20.25 -24.71 -28.75
C SER A 67 20.87 -24.21 -30.06
N GLU A 68 20.09 -23.50 -30.88
CA GLU A 68 20.52 -22.92 -32.16
C GLU A 68 21.59 -21.83 -31.97
N MET A 69 21.45 -21.01 -30.92
CA MET A 69 22.35 -19.88 -30.64
C MET A 69 23.60 -20.32 -29.86
N TRP A 70 23.71 -21.60 -29.49
CA TRP A 70 24.78 -22.12 -28.63
C TRP A 70 26.13 -22.10 -29.33
N THR A 71 27.19 -21.81 -28.57
CA THR A 71 28.57 -21.93 -29.03
C THR A 71 29.42 -22.42 -27.87
N ASP A 72 30.15 -23.52 -28.09
CA ASP A 72 30.94 -24.15 -27.04
C ASP A 72 32.03 -23.22 -26.51
N GLY A 73 32.19 -23.21 -25.18
CA GLY A 73 33.17 -22.37 -24.48
C GLY A 73 32.75 -20.90 -24.29
N GLU A 74 31.59 -20.50 -24.81
CA GLU A 74 31.08 -19.13 -24.68
C GLU A 74 30.42 -18.85 -23.32
N LEU A 75 29.79 -19.88 -22.74
CA LEU A 75 29.21 -19.88 -21.41
C LEU A 75 29.96 -20.87 -20.51
N ALA A 76 30.06 -20.55 -19.22
CA ALA A 76 30.65 -21.44 -18.22
C ALA A 76 29.75 -22.63 -17.85
N ASP A 77 28.46 -22.51 -18.18
CA ASP A 77 27.42 -23.48 -17.87
C ASP A 77 27.37 -24.57 -18.94
N SER A 78 26.96 -25.79 -18.57
CA SER A 78 26.86 -26.86 -19.57
C SER A 78 25.71 -26.62 -20.54
N PHE A 79 25.82 -27.17 -21.76
CA PHE A 79 24.72 -27.14 -22.73
C PHE A 79 23.41 -27.69 -22.13
N ASN A 80 23.49 -28.80 -21.40
CA ASN A 80 22.34 -29.43 -20.75
C ASN A 80 21.69 -28.49 -19.72
N ASP A 81 22.48 -27.72 -18.96
CA ASP A 81 21.94 -26.76 -17.98
C ASP A 81 21.20 -25.62 -18.68
N ILE A 82 21.74 -25.10 -19.79
CA ILE A 82 21.12 -24.03 -20.57
C ILE A 82 19.81 -24.50 -21.21
N VAL A 83 19.81 -25.65 -21.89
CA VAL A 83 18.59 -26.19 -22.52
C VAL A 83 17.54 -26.56 -21.47
N SER A 84 17.96 -27.14 -20.33
CA SER A 84 17.03 -27.43 -19.23
C SER A 84 16.43 -26.16 -18.64
N ALA A 85 17.26 -25.14 -18.38
CA ALA A 85 16.79 -23.86 -17.87
C ALA A 85 15.85 -23.16 -18.86
N ALA A 86 16.11 -23.25 -20.16
CA ALA A 86 15.23 -22.74 -21.21
C ALA A 86 13.84 -23.40 -21.18
N LEU A 87 13.81 -24.73 -21.05
CA LEU A 87 12.57 -25.52 -20.95
C LEU A 87 11.77 -25.18 -19.69
N THR A 88 12.43 -24.81 -18.60
CA THR A 88 11.77 -24.62 -17.30
C THR A 88 11.74 -23.16 -16.83
N HIS A 89 12.09 -22.18 -17.68
CA HIS A 89 12.33 -20.80 -17.24
C HIS A 89 11.12 -20.11 -16.59
N ASP A 90 9.90 -20.50 -16.97
CA ASP A 90 8.64 -19.97 -16.43
C ASP A 90 8.00 -20.89 -15.36
N VAL A 91 8.57 -22.07 -15.09
CA VAL A 91 7.93 -23.09 -14.23
C VAL A 91 7.72 -22.60 -12.80
N LEU A 92 8.68 -21.83 -12.24
CA LEU A 92 8.54 -21.27 -10.89
C LEU A 92 7.55 -20.09 -10.81
N GLU A 93 7.26 -19.43 -11.93
CA GLU A 93 6.29 -18.34 -12.01
C GLU A 93 4.86 -18.87 -12.15
N ASP A 94 4.67 -19.87 -13.01
CA ASP A 94 3.36 -20.28 -13.53
C ASP A 94 2.87 -21.63 -13.00
N SER A 95 3.55 -22.23 -12.02
CA SER A 95 3.14 -23.51 -11.42
C SER A 95 3.37 -23.57 -9.90
N ALA A 96 2.93 -24.66 -9.28
CA ALA A 96 3.13 -24.93 -7.85
C ALA A 96 4.48 -25.61 -7.54
N ILE A 97 5.32 -25.84 -8.56
CA ILE A 97 6.63 -26.50 -8.41
C ILE A 97 7.57 -25.58 -7.63
N ASP A 98 8.28 -26.15 -6.67
CA ASP A 98 9.29 -25.42 -5.90
C ASP A 98 10.70 -25.56 -6.50
N LEU A 99 11.64 -24.78 -5.95
CA LEU A 99 13.02 -24.75 -6.44
C LEU A 99 13.75 -26.10 -6.24
N SER A 100 13.43 -26.83 -5.17
CA SER A 100 14.02 -28.15 -4.90
C SER A 100 13.56 -29.19 -5.92
N ASP A 101 12.26 -29.22 -6.22
CA ASP A 101 11.68 -30.10 -7.22
C ASP A 101 12.24 -29.80 -8.61
N LEU A 102 12.39 -28.52 -8.94
CA LEU A 102 13.03 -28.11 -10.18
C LEU A 102 14.47 -28.62 -10.27
N ALA A 103 15.27 -28.48 -9.21
CA ALA A 103 16.65 -28.96 -9.17
C ALA A 103 16.77 -30.48 -9.31
N ASN A 104 15.81 -31.23 -8.76
CA ASN A 104 15.75 -32.69 -8.86
C ASN A 104 15.47 -33.19 -10.28
N HIS A 105 14.63 -32.47 -11.03
CA HIS A 105 14.28 -32.84 -12.40
C HIS A 105 15.28 -32.29 -13.44
N THR A 106 15.95 -31.18 -13.13
CA THR A 106 16.96 -30.56 -14.00
C THR A 106 18.36 -30.82 -13.43
N SER A 107 19.01 -29.77 -12.94
CA SER A 107 20.23 -29.78 -12.14
C SER A 107 20.14 -28.60 -11.16
N LYS A 108 20.96 -28.61 -10.10
CA LYS A 108 21.07 -27.45 -9.21
C LYS A 108 21.42 -26.18 -10.00
N ARG A 109 22.28 -26.30 -11.00
CA ARG A 109 22.73 -25.14 -11.78
C ARG A 109 21.64 -24.59 -12.69
N ALA A 110 20.89 -25.45 -13.37
CA ALA A 110 19.73 -25.04 -14.16
C ALA A 110 18.67 -24.37 -13.28
N ALA A 111 18.40 -24.91 -12.09
CA ALA A 111 17.48 -24.30 -11.13
C ALA A 111 17.93 -22.91 -10.66
N ASP A 112 19.22 -22.71 -10.40
CA ASP A 112 19.78 -21.39 -10.05
C ASP A 112 19.60 -20.36 -11.18
N ILE A 113 19.77 -20.78 -12.45
CA ILE A 113 19.53 -19.93 -13.62
C ILE A 113 18.05 -19.54 -13.71
N VAL A 114 17.14 -20.51 -13.54
CA VAL A 114 15.69 -20.27 -13.57
C VAL A 114 15.26 -19.35 -12.42
N LEU A 115 15.83 -19.52 -11.23
CA LEU A 115 15.57 -18.63 -10.10
C LEU A 115 15.94 -17.18 -10.42
N ALA A 116 17.08 -16.96 -11.07
CA ALA A 116 17.49 -15.62 -11.52
C ALA A 116 16.55 -15.04 -12.59
N LEU A 117 15.86 -15.89 -13.35
CA LEU A 117 14.86 -15.51 -14.36
C LEU A 117 13.45 -15.32 -13.79
N THR A 118 13.20 -15.77 -12.56
CA THR A 118 11.87 -15.76 -11.94
C THR A 118 11.56 -14.38 -11.37
N LYS A 119 10.45 -13.79 -11.81
CA LYS A 119 9.93 -12.52 -11.28
C LYS A 119 9.58 -12.65 -9.80
N PRO A 120 10.02 -11.72 -8.94
CA PRO A 120 9.57 -11.67 -7.54
C PRO A 120 8.05 -11.68 -7.46
N ARG A 121 7.44 -12.37 -6.49
CA ARG A 121 5.97 -12.34 -6.34
C ARG A 121 5.49 -10.94 -5.99
N LEU A 122 4.31 -10.55 -6.48
CA LEU A 122 3.68 -9.28 -6.09
C LEU A 122 3.44 -9.30 -4.57
N THR A 123 3.90 -8.25 -3.89
CA THR A 123 3.61 -8.02 -2.48
C THR A 123 3.00 -6.63 -2.31
N LYS A 124 2.30 -6.38 -1.20
CA LYS A 124 1.70 -5.06 -0.91
C LYS A 124 2.72 -3.91 -0.83
N ALA A 125 4.01 -4.24 -0.65
CA ALA A 125 5.11 -3.27 -0.62
C ALA A 125 5.73 -2.98 -2.00
N LEU A 126 5.39 -3.78 -3.02
CA LEU A 126 6.01 -3.72 -4.34
C LEU A 126 4.94 -3.45 -5.40
N SER A 127 4.83 -2.19 -5.84
CA SER A 127 3.96 -1.84 -6.97
C SER A 127 4.35 -2.67 -8.21
N ARG A 128 3.45 -2.81 -9.19
CA ARG A 128 3.76 -3.55 -10.43
C ARG A 128 4.94 -2.90 -11.17
N GLU A 129 5.04 -1.57 -11.16
CA GLU A 129 6.15 -0.82 -11.72
C GLU A 129 7.44 -1.05 -10.94
N ALA A 130 7.38 -1.03 -9.60
CA ALA A 130 8.54 -1.33 -8.75
C ALA A 130 9.01 -2.77 -8.95
N ARG A 131 8.08 -3.72 -9.10
CA ARG A 131 8.35 -5.13 -9.41
C ARG A 131 9.02 -5.27 -10.77
N ASN A 132 8.49 -4.62 -11.79
CA ASN A 132 9.06 -4.66 -13.14
C ASN A 132 10.46 -4.05 -13.19
N ARG A 133 10.69 -2.95 -12.46
CA ARG A 133 12.03 -2.35 -12.32
C ARG A 133 12.99 -3.27 -11.57
N ALA A 134 12.59 -3.79 -10.41
CA ALA A 134 13.40 -4.72 -9.63
C ALA A 134 13.74 -5.97 -10.44
N PHE A 135 12.80 -6.48 -11.24
CA PHE A 135 13.06 -7.60 -12.14
C PHE A 135 14.03 -7.23 -13.27
N ALA A 136 13.88 -6.05 -13.88
CA ALA A 136 14.84 -5.58 -14.90
C ALA A 136 16.26 -5.43 -14.33
N GLU A 137 16.37 -4.89 -13.10
CA GLU A 137 17.65 -4.79 -12.37
C GLU A 137 18.21 -6.17 -12.02
N GLN A 138 17.37 -7.10 -11.55
CA GLN A 138 17.74 -8.49 -11.25
C GLN A 138 18.34 -9.17 -12.49
N ILE A 139 17.67 -9.09 -13.64
CA ILE A 139 18.14 -9.71 -14.89
C ILE A 139 19.40 -9.02 -15.39
N SER A 140 19.47 -7.69 -15.30
CA SER A 140 20.66 -6.93 -15.67
C SER A 140 21.85 -7.23 -14.76
N GLY A 141 21.62 -7.61 -13.50
CA GLY A 141 22.65 -8.06 -12.56
C GLY A 141 22.94 -9.57 -12.63
N ALA A 142 22.10 -10.35 -13.31
CA ALA A 142 22.25 -11.78 -13.41
C ALA A 142 23.44 -12.18 -14.31
N GLY A 143 23.91 -13.42 -14.14
CA GLY A 143 25.00 -13.99 -14.93
C GLY A 143 24.66 -14.19 -16.41
N ALA A 144 25.68 -14.42 -17.22
CA ALA A 144 25.58 -14.54 -18.68
C ALA A 144 24.51 -15.56 -19.13
N ALA A 145 24.40 -16.71 -18.47
CA ALA A 145 23.39 -17.73 -18.78
C ALA A 145 21.95 -17.25 -18.60
N ALA A 146 21.63 -16.52 -17.53
CA ALA A 146 20.28 -15.99 -17.33
C ALA A 146 19.95 -14.94 -18.41
N ARG A 147 20.90 -14.05 -18.74
CA ARG A 147 20.72 -13.08 -19.84
C ARG A 147 20.52 -13.78 -21.19
N TYR A 148 21.30 -14.82 -21.46
CA TYR A 148 21.21 -15.65 -22.65
C TYR A 148 19.82 -16.25 -22.83
N ILE A 149 19.28 -16.90 -21.79
CA ILE A 149 17.92 -17.46 -21.83
C ILE A 149 16.88 -16.35 -21.99
N LYS A 150 17.05 -15.20 -21.34
CA LYS A 150 16.10 -14.10 -21.46
C LYS A 150 16.06 -13.50 -22.87
N LEU A 151 17.20 -13.46 -23.55
CA LEU A 151 17.28 -13.07 -24.95
C LEU A 151 16.63 -14.12 -25.86
N CYS A 152 16.79 -15.41 -25.58
CA CYS A 152 16.10 -16.49 -26.31
C CYS A 152 14.58 -16.40 -26.15
N ASP A 153 14.10 -16.11 -24.93
CA ASP A 153 12.68 -15.84 -24.65
C ASP A 153 12.16 -14.64 -25.46
N ALA A 154 12.90 -13.52 -25.47
CA ALA A 154 12.55 -12.34 -26.27
C ALA A 154 12.46 -12.67 -27.77
N LEU A 155 13.43 -13.44 -28.30
CA LEU A 155 13.44 -13.89 -29.68
C LEU A 155 12.24 -14.78 -30.01
N HIS A 156 11.87 -15.70 -29.12
CA HIS A 156 10.70 -16.56 -29.32
C HIS A 156 9.40 -15.76 -29.32
N ASN A 157 9.26 -14.80 -28.39
CA ASN A 157 8.07 -13.96 -28.29
C ASN A 157 7.86 -13.08 -29.53
N LEU A 158 8.94 -12.65 -30.18
CA LEU A 158 8.91 -11.91 -31.43
C LEU A 158 9.02 -12.79 -32.69
N ALA A 159 9.07 -14.11 -32.58
CA ALA A 159 9.20 -15.00 -33.75
C ALA A 159 7.93 -15.04 -34.62
N ARG A 160 6.76 -14.78 -34.05
CA ARG A 160 5.46 -14.81 -34.74
C ARG A 160 4.59 -13.60 -34.37
N PRO A 161 5.02 -12.37 -34.70
CA PRO A 161 4.33 -11.15 -34.30
C PRO A 161 2.93 -11.07 -34.93
N ALA A 162 2.72 -11.68 -36.09
CA ALA A 162 1.44 -11.80 -36.77
C ALA A 162 0.38 -12.62 -36.02
N MET A 163 0.74 -13.43 -35.02
CA MET A 163 -0.22 -14.19 -34.23
C MET A 163 -0.52 -13.56 -32.87
N MET A 164 0.17 -12.48 -32.50
CA MET A 164 0.01 -11.83 -31.20
C MET A 164 -1.04 -10.70 -31.27
N PRO A 165 -1.93 -10.52 -30.27
CA PRO A 165 -2.79 -9.34 -30.21
C PRO A 165 -1.97 -8.04 -30.29
N TYR A 166 -2.44 -7.03 -31.04
CA TYR A 166 -1.66 -5.80 -31.28
C TYR A 166 -1.25 -5.06 -30.00
N SER A 167 -2.13 -5.00 -29.00
CA SER A 167 -1.81 -4.41 -27.69
C SER A 167 -0.68 -5.16 -26.96
N LEU A 168 -0.62 -6.49 -27.10
CA LEU A 168 0.45 -7.30 -26.53
C LEU A 168 1.74 -7.17 -27.35
N LEU A 169 1.61 -7.06 -28.68
CA LEU A 169 2.73 -6.87 -29.60
C LEU A 169 3.50 -5.58 -29.31
N GLU A 170 2.79 -4.45 -29.17
CA GLU A 170 3.42 -3.16 -28.84
C GLU A 170 4.15 -3.20 -27.49
N LYS A 171 3.54 -3.80 -26.46
CA LYS A 171 4.20 -4.01 -25.16
C LYS A 171 5.44 -4.90 -25.27
N THR A 172 5.38 -5.96 -26.10
CA THR A 172 6.49 -6.90 -26.31
C THR A 172 7.67 -6.24 -27.04
N ILE A 173 7.40 -5.48 -28.11
CA ILE A 173 8.40 -4.69 -28.83
C ILE A 173 9.11 -3.74 -27.87
N GLY A 174 8.34 -2.96 -27.09
CA GLY A 174 8.90 -1.98 -26.17
C GLY A 174 9.78 -2.56 -25.08
N LYS A 175 9.50 -3.79 -24.61
CA LYS A 175 10.36 -4.53 -23.67
C LYS A 175 11.61 -5.07 -24.36
N ALA A 176 11.46 -5.68 -25.53
CA ALA A 176 12.57 -6.23 -26.28
C ALA A 176 13.62 -5.16 -26.60
N ALA A 177 13.19 -4.00 -27.11
CA ALA A 177 14.10 -2.91 -27.47
C ALA A 177 14.77 -2.24 -26.27
N ARG A 178 14.01 -1.93 -25.20
CA ARG A 178 14.51 -1.11 -24.08
C ARG A 178 15.11 -1.89 -22.94
N GLN A 179 14.66 -3.13 -22.70
CA GLN A 179 15.04 -3.92 -21.53
C GLN A 179 15.90 -5.12 -21.91
N TYR A 180 15.58 -5.83 -23.00
CA TYR A 180 16.22 -7.11 -23.31
C TYR A 180 17.41 -6.98 -24.25
N LEU A 181 17.31 -6.18 -25.32
CA LEU A 181 18.42 -5.96 -26.24
C LEU A 181 19.71 -5.49 -25.52
N PRO A 182 19.66 -4.57 -24.53
CA PRO A 182 20.87 -4.18 -23.79
C PRO A 182 21.52 -5.31 -22.98
N LEU A 183 20.82 -6.42 -22.70
CA LEU A 183 21.39 -7.55 -21.97
C LEU A 183 22.46 -8.30 -22.77
N ALA A 184 22.46 -8.14 -24.10
CA ALA A 184 23.47 -8.73 -24.97
C ALA A 184 24.81 -7.97 -24.89
N TYR A 185 24.81 -6.70 -24.50
CA TYR A 185 26.01 -5.84 -24.55
C TYR A 185 27.09 -6.31 -23.57
N GLY A 186 28.34 -6.33 -24.06
CA GLY A 186 29.50 -6.81 -23.33
C GLY A 186 29.49 -8.31 -23.04
N GLN A 187 28.58 -9.07 -23.65
CA GLN A 187 28.55 -10.54 -23.53
C GLN A 187 29.27 -11.18 -24.71
N PRO A 188 29.84 -12.39 -24.54
CA PRO A 188 30.49 -13.13 -25.64
C PRO A 188 29.60 -13.36 -26.87
N PHE A 189 28.27 -13.37 -26.68
CA PHE A 189 27.26 -13.59 -27.72
C PHE A 189 26.59 -12.31 -28.24
N GLU A 190 27.13 -11.14 -27.92
CA GLU A 190 26.52 -9.84 -28.21
C GLU A 190 26.06 -9.71 -29.66
N GLU A 191 26.97 -9.96 -30.61
CA GLU A 191 26.73 -9.74 -32.04
C GLU A 191 25.55 -10.58 -32.54
N ARG A 192 25.58 -11.91 -32.29
CA ARG A 192 24.56 -12.84 -32.80
C ARG A 192 23.17 -12.50 -32.27
N PHE A 193 23.05 -12.23 -30.95
CA PHE A 193 21.75 -11.88 -30.37
C PHE A 193 21.28 -10.49 -30.78
N SER A 194 22.16 -9.49 -30.77
CA SER A 194 21.78 -8.11 -31.12
C SER A 194 21.27 -8.03 -32.55
N THR A 195 21.98 -8.62 -33.51
CA THR A 195 21.57 -8.64 -34.92
C THR A 195 20.22 -9.32 -35.11
N ARG A 196 20.02 -10.52 -34.54
CA ARG A 196 18.78 -11.28 -34.71
C ARG A 196 17.60 -10.60 -34.04
N LEU A 197 17.78 -10.08 -32.82
CA LEU A 197 16.71 -9.44 -32.05
C LEU A 197 16.32 -8.08 -32.65
N GLN A 198 17.29 -7.26 -33.08
CA GLN A 198 17.01 -6.00 -33.78
C GLN A 198 16.21 -6.22 -35.06
N LYS A 199 16.54 -7.26 -35.84
CA LYS A 199 15.78 -7.63 -37.04
C LYS A 199 14.32 -7.94 -36.70
N GLN A 200 14.08 -8.80 -35.71
CA GLN A 200 12.71 -9.17 -35.30
C GLN A 200 11.92 -7.99 -34.72
N ILE A 201 12.58 -7.11 -33.96
CA ILE A 201 11.97 -5.86 -33.46
C ILE A 201 11.50 -5.00 -34.65
N SER A 202 12.36 -4.79 -35.65
CA SER A 202 12.03 -3.97 -36.83
C SER A 202 10.86 -4.55 -37.65
N GLU A 203 10.83 -5.87 -37.84
CA GLU A 203 9.72 -6.56 -38.51
C GLU A 203 8.40 -6.42 -37.74
N ALA A 204 8.45 -6.58 -36.42
CA ALA A 204 7.30 -6.44 -35.53
C ALA A 204 6.78 -4.98 -35.47
N GLU A 205 7.68 -3.99 -35.43
CA GLU A 205 7.36 -2.56 -35.48
C GLU A 205 6.68 -2.17 -36.79
N THR A 206 7.17 -2.70 -37.91
CA THR A 206 6.55 -2.47 -39.22
C THR A 206 5.11 -2.98 -39.25
N LEU A 207 4.86 -4.16 -38.68
CA LEU A 207 3.52 -4.72 -38.59
C LEU A 207 2.61 -3.88 -37.68
N ALA A 208 3.10 -3.48 -36.49
CA ALA A 208 2.34 -2.65 -35.56
C ALA A 208 2.01 -1.27 -36.14
N ARG A 209 2.94 -0.67 -36.89
CA ARG A 209 2.73 0.61 -37.59
C ARG A 209 1.64 0.51 -38.65
N LYS A 210 1.70 -0.49 -39.55
CA LYS A 210 0.67 -0.69 -40.59
C LYS A 210 -0.73 -0.84 -40.00
N HIS A 211 -0.84 -1.52 -38.86
CA HIS A 211 -2.10 -1.64 -38.15
C HIS A 211 -2.60 -0.30 -37.60
N ARG A 212 -1.75 0.48 -36.94
CA ARG A 212 -2.12 1.83 -36.45
C ARG A 212 -2.60 2.75 -37.59
N GLU A 213 -1.95 2.67 -38.75
CA GLU A 213 -2.33 3.45 -39.94
C GLU A 213 -3.68 3.00 -40.51
N SER A 214 -4.00 1.70 -40.46
CA SER A 214 -5.24 1.13 -41.03
C SER A 214 -6.43 1.17 -40.05
N TYR A 215 -6.14 1.18 -38.74
CA TYR A 215 -7.11 1.14 -37.65
C TYR A 215 -6.63 2.04 -36.51
N PRO A 216 -6.82 3.38 -36.61
CA PRO A 216 -6.55 4.27 -35.48
C PRO A 216 -7.36 3.80 -34.26
N LYS A 217 -6.73 3.70 -33.08
CA LYS A 217 -7.29 3.08 -31.85
C LYS A 217 -8.73 3.54 -31.56
N PHE A 218 -8.97 4.83 -31.72
CA PHE A 218 -10.25 5.55 -31.67
C PHE A 218 -9.96 7.03 -32.02
N ASP A 219 -10.96 7.81 -32.44
CA ASP A 219 -10.79 9.26 -32.51
C ASP A 219 -10.96 9.85 -31.11
N ALA A 220 -9.85 10.14 -30.43
CA ALA A 220 -9.84 10.73 -29.10
C ALA A 220 -10.38 12.18 -29.07
N SER A 221 -10.60 12.81 -30.23
CA SER A 221 -11.34 14.08 -30.29
C SER A 221 -12.85 13.90 -30.17
N ASN A 222 -13.37 12.69 -30.40
CA ASN A 222 -14.78 12.34 -30.29
C ASN A 222 -15.06 11.65 -28.94
N PHE A 223 -15.87 12.29 -28.10
CA PHE A 223 -16.16 11.80 -26.76
C PHE A 223 -16.82 10.41 -26.75
N ASP A 224 -17.76 10.15 -27.66
CA ASP A 224 -18.49 8.88 -27.70
C ASP A 224 -17.57 7.72 -28.10
N GLN A 225 -16.69 7.94 -29.08
CA GLN A 225 -15.70 6.94 -29.49
C GLN A 225 -14.67 6.65 -28.38
N LEU A 226 -14.21 7.69 -27.68
CA LEU A 226 -13.34 7.54 -26.52
C LEU A 226 -14.04 6.76 -25.40
N LEU A 227 -15.31 7.08 -25.11
CA LEU A 227 -16.08 6.41 -24.06
C LEU A 227 -16.29 4.93 -24.36
N ASP A 228 -16.70 4.60 -25.58
CA ASP A 228 -16.86 3.22 -26.04
C ASP A 228 -15.55 2.44 -26.01
N PHE A 229 -14.43 3.09 -26.35
CA PHE A 229 -13.11 2.50 -26.21
C PHE A 229 -12.79 2.23 -24.73
N CYS A 230 -12.99 3.21 -23.85
CA CYS A 230 -12.72 3.08 -22.42
C CYS A 230 -13.55 1.96 -21.77
N ILE A 231 -14.84 1.87 -22.11
CA ILE A 231 -15.75 0.80 -21.66
C ILE A 231 -15.27 -0.57 -22.14
N ARG A 232 -14.82 -0.69 -23.41
CA ARG A 232 -14.29 -1.96 -23.93
C ARG A 232 -12.97 -2.34 -23.27
N GLN A 233 -12.07 -1.40 -23.02
CA GLN A 233 -10.79 -1.66 -22.34
C GLN A 233 -10.97 -2.03 -20.87
N SER A 234 -11.96 -1.44 -20.19
CA SER A 234 -12.27 -1.77 -18.80
C SER A 234 -13.05 -3.09 -18.64
N ARG A 235 -13.56 -3.69 -19.73
CA ARG A 235 -14.15 -5.05 -19.71
C ARG A 235 -13.05 -6.10 -19.54
N GLY A 236 -13.08 -6.81 -18.42
CA GLY A 236 -12.21 -7.96 -18.16
C GLY A 236 -10.85 -7.63 -17.55
N LYS A 237 -10.36 -6.38 -17.63
CA LYS A 237 -8.99 -6.00 -17.22
C LYS A 237 -8.97 -4.86 -16.20
N VAL A 238 -8.04 -4.93 -15.24
CA VAL A 238 -7.69 -3.78 -14.39
C VAL A 238 -6.61 -3.01 -15.13
N LEU A 239 -6.92 -1.79 -15.57
CA LEU A 239 -5.96 -0.90 -16.22
C LEU A 239 -4.97 -0.36 -15.18
N GLU A 240 -3.70 -0.31 -15.54
CA GLU A 240 -2.65 0.28 -14.71
C GLU A 240 -2.59 1.81 -14.92
N ALA A 241 -1.90 2.50 -14.02
CA ALA A 241 -1.74 3.96 -14.10
C ALA A 241 -1.17 4.40 -15.46
N HIS A 242 -0.23 3.63 -16.02
CA HIS A 242 0.34 3.92 -17.33
C HIS A 242 -0.68 3.77 -18.48
N ASP A 243 -1.59 2.79 -18.41
CA ASP A 243 -2.64 2.61 -19.42
C ASP A 243 -3.62 3.81 -19.38
N ILE A 244 -3.97 4.29 -18.18
CA ILE A 244 -4.83 5.47 -18.00
C ILE A 244 -4.14 6.72 -18.55
N ILE A 245 -2.85 6.92 -18.24
CA ILE A 245 -2.05 8.03 -18.74
C ILE A 245 -1.94 8.00 -20.26
N GLU A 246 -1.75 6.83 -20.88
CA GLU A 246 -1.68 6.67 -22.33
C GLU A 246 -3.02 7.05 -22.99
N ILE A 247 -4.13 6.49 -22.51
CA ILE A 247 -5.47 6.76 -23.07
C ILE A 247 -5.85 8.23 -22.94
N ILE A 248 -5.58 8.84 -21.79
CA ILE A 248 -5.83 10.27 -21.59
C ILE A 248 -4.88 11.09 -22.44
N GLY A 249 -3.58 10.77 -22.46
CA GLY A 249 -2.57 11.49 -23.24
C GLY A 249 -2.86 11.53 -24.75
N ASP A 250 -3.59 10.55 -25.28
CA ASP A 250 -4.02 10.52 -26.69
C ASP A 250 -5.12 11.57 -27.01
N ILE A 251 -5.75 12.20 -26.01
CA ILE A 251 -6.75 13.25 -26.23
C ILE A 251 -6.05 14.51 -26.80
N PRO A 252 -6.50 15.02 -27.96
CA PRO A 252 -5.92 16.20 -28.56
C PRO A 252 -5.86 17.40 -27.59
N GLY A 253 -4.74 18.11 -27.60
CA GLY A 253 -4.53 19.30 -26.76
C GLY A 253 -4.08 19.00 -25.33
N ILE A 254 -3.85 17.74 -24.96
CA ILE A 254 -3.17 17.40 -23.69
C ILE A 254 -1.66 17.49 -23.90
N ALA A 255 -1.00 18.34 -23.11
CA ALA A 255 0.45 18.52 -23.14
C ALA A 255 1.16 17.38 -22.40
N PHE A 256 0.68 17.06 -21.19
CA PHE A 256 1.04 15.85 -20.46
C PHE A 256 0.03 15.57 -19.34
N CYS A 257 0.03 14.36 -18.81
CA CYS A 257 -0.71 14.01 -17.62
C CYS A 257 0.11 13.11 -16.68
N VAL A 258 -0.24 13.12 -15.40
CA VAL A 258 0.46 12.34 -14.36
C VAL A 258 -0.52 11.86 -13.31
N ILE A 259 -0.26 10.67 -12.77
CA ILE A 259 -0.96 10.14 -11.60
C ILE A 259 -0.03 10.27 -10.40
N ALA A 260 -0.46 11.00 -9.37
CA ALA A 260 0.31 11.20 -8.15
C ALA A 260 -0.62 11.55 -6.97
N ASP A 261 -0.10 11.47 -5.74
CA ASP A 261 -0.69 12.22 -4.63
C ASP A 261 -0.42 13.72 -4.79
N PHE A 262 -1.18 14.55 -4.09
CA PHE A 262 -1.13 16.01 -4.26
C PHE A 262 0.24 16.62 -3.92
N GLU A 263 0.91 16.13 -2.88
CA GLU A 263 2.24 16.63 -2.49
C GLU A 263 3.29 16.27 -3.54
N THR A 264 3.28 15.02 -4.00
CA THR A 264 4.17 14.57 -5.08
C THR A 264 3.92 15.36 -6.36
N PHE A 265 2.66 15.63 -6.73
CA PHE A 265 2.31 16.49 -7.86
C PHE A 265 2.89 17.90 -7.69
N LEU A 266 2.64 18.53 -6.54
CA LEU A 266 3.12 19.88 -6.26
C LEU A 266 4.65 19.95 -6.32
N GLU A 267 5.35 19.06 -5.64
CA GLU A 267 6.80 19.10 -5.48
C GLU A 267 7.55 18.68 -6.75
N LYS A 268 7.11 17.62 -7.44
CA LYS A 268 7.86 17.01 -8.55
C LYS A 268 7.42 17.47 -9.93
N HIS A 269 6.20 17.97 -10.07
CA HIS A 269 5.66 18.35 -11.38
C HIS A 269 5.35 19.84 -11.47
N LEU A 270 4.67 20.41 -10.47
CA LEU A 270 4.25 21.82 -10.53
C LEU A 270 5.36 22.80 -10.12
N ARG A 271 6.09 22.56 -9.02
CA ARG A 271 7.16 23.44 -8.53
C ARG A 271 8.35 23.61 -9.49
N PRO A 272 8.81 22.58 -10.21
CA PRO A 272 9.86 22.74 -11.21
C PRO A 272 9.45 23.69 -12.33
N LEU A 273 8.17 23.65 -12.74
CA LEU A 273 7.60 24.57 -13.74
C LEU A 273 7.48 26.02 -13.19
N LEU A 274 7.43 26.19 -11.87
CA LEU A 274 7.33 27.48 -11.19
C LEU A 274 8.69 28.15 -10.89
N GLY A 275 9.80 27.59 -11.38
CA GLY A 275 11.15 28.15 -11.14
C GLY A 275 11.52 28.31 -9.66
N GLY A 276 10.89 27.55 -8.76
CA GLY A 276 11.12 27.62 -7.31
C GLY A 276 10.40 28.76 -6.56
N ASN A 277 9.63 29.63 -7.24
CA ASN A 277 8.99 30.82 -6.65
C ASN A 277 7.53 30.61 -6.17
N GLY A 278 7.09 29.35 -6.00
CA GLY A 278 5.70 28.98 -5.67
C GLY A 278 5.19 29.35 -4.26
N GLN A 279 5.49 30.54 -3.73
CA GLN A 279 5.11 30.96 -2.37
C GLN A 279 3.60 31.24 -2.17
N GLY A 280 2.76 31.08 -3.20
CA GLY A 280 1.34 31.43 -3.15
C GLY A 280 0.32 30.27 -3.18
N LEU A 281 0.74 29.03 -3.49
CA LEU A 281 -0.18 27.89 -3.58
C LEU A 281 -0.61 27.44 -2.19
N LYS A 282 -1.71 28.04 -1.70
CA LYS A 282 -2.30 27.64 -0.41
C LYS A 282 -2.85 26.23 -0.54
N ARG A 283 -2.38 25.35 0.35
CA ARG A 283 -2.99 24.04 0.56
C ARG A 283 -4.50 24.24 0.71
N PRO A 284 -5.29 23.56 -0.10
CA PRO A 284 -6.72 23.66 0.07
C PRO A 284 -7.16 23.12 1.41
N LYS A 285 -8.23 23.68 1.98
CA LYS A 285 -8.82 23.09 3.18
C LYS A 285 -9.33 21.69 2.85
N THR A 286 -9.01 20.72 3.72
CA THR A 286 -9.50 19.34 3.65
C THR A 286 -11.01 19.34 3.40
N GLY A 287 -11.47 18.64 2.37
CA GLY A 287 -12.89 18.66 1.97
C GLY A 287 -13.30 19.84 1.07
N LYS A 288 -12.39 20.56 0.40
CA LYS A 288 -12.78 21.50 -0.69
C LYS A 288 -12.62 20.96 -2.10
N TRP A 289 -11.82 19.91 -2.31
CA TRP A 289 -11.61 19.25 -3.61
C TRP A 289 -12.36 17.93 -3.68
N ILE A 290 -13.60 17.95 -3.20
CA ILE A 290 -14.44 16.76 -3.10
C ILE A 290 -14.88 16.28 -4.50
N GLU A 291 -14.68 17.09 -5.56
CA GLU A 291 -15.09 16.81 -6.94
C GLU A 291 -13.95 17.08 -7.93
N ALA A 292 -14.06 16.54 -9.15
CA ALA A 292 -13.14 16.88 -10.23
C ALA A 292 -13.12 18.39 -10.45
N GLY A 293 -11.90 18.91 -10.62
CA GLY A 293 -11.63 20.33 -10.48
C GLY A 293 -10.66 20.85 -11.51
N GLU A 294 -10.42 22.15 -11.42
CA GLU A 294 -9.48 22.88 -12.25
C GLU A 294 -8.62 23.77 -11.36
N ILE A 295 -7.31 23.75 -11.58
CA ILE A 295 -6.38 24.74 -11.05
C ILE A 295 -6.10 25.73 -12.19
N PRO A 296 -6.59 26.98 -12.12
CA PRO A 296 -6.19 28.01 -13.06
C PRO A 296 -4.72 28.40 -12.79
N LEU A 297 -3.91 28.39 -13.84
CA LEU A 297 -2.52 28.82 -13.83
C LEU A 297 -2.40 30.26 -14.35
N THR A 298 -3.14 31.20 -13.75
CA THR A 298 -3.18 32.62 -14.17
C THR A 298 -2.34 33.53 -13.27
N PRO A 299 -1.83 34.67 -13.77
CA PRO A 299 -1.18 35.68 -12.91
C PRO A 299 -2.09 36.14 -11.75
N PRO A 300 -1.57 36.41 -10.54
CA PRO A 300 -0.15 36.44 -10.15
C PRO A 300 0.39 35.08 -9.67
N LEU A 301 -0.34 33.97 -9.85
CA LEU A 301 0.08 32.64 -9.37
C LEU A 301 1.19 32.03 -10.25
N PHE A 302 1.25 32.39 -11.54
CA PHE A 302 2.20 31.89 -12.53
C PHE A 302 2.74 33.03 -13.41
N ASP A 303 4.03 32.95 -13.76
CA ASP A 303 4.68 33.81 -14.75
C ASP A 303 4.20 33.43 -16.17
N GLN A 304 4.08 34.40 -17.07
CA GLN A 304 3.67 34.18 -18.46
C GLN A 304 4.65 33.28 -19.22
N ASP A 305 5.95 33.37 -18.92
CA ASP A 305 6.96 32.48 -19.52
C ASP A 305 6.81 31.03 -18.99
N ALA A 306 6.45 30.85 -17.72
CA ALA A 306 6.20 29.53 -17.13
C ALA A 306 4.92 28.86 -17.66
N ILE A 307 3.87 29.64 -17.94
CA ILE A 307 2.64 29.16 -18.60
C ILE A 307 2.96 28.66 -20.02
N ARG A 308 3.86 29.35 -20.73
CA ARG A 308 4.34 28.95 -22.06
C ARG A 308 5.12 27.63 -22.01
N ASP A 309 6.02 27.48 -21.04
CA ASP A 309 6.87 26.28 -20.91
C ASP A 309 6.08 25.05 -20.42
N ALA A 310 5.09 25.24 -19.53
CA ALA A 310 4.14 24.20 -19.13
C ALA A 310 3.18 23.82 -20.27
N GLY A 311 3.12 24.64 -21.32
CA GLY A 311 2.25 24.46 -22.47
C GLY A 311 0.76 24.66 -22.18
N SER A 312 0.36 24.96 -20.93
CA SER A 312 -1.02 24.95 -20.40
C SER A 312 -1.28 26.10 -19.42
N ASP A 313 -2.49 26.68 -19.45
CA ASP A 313 -2.97 27.70 -18.52
C ASP A 313 -3.84 27.12 -17.40
N ARG A 314 -4.09 25.80 -17.43
CA ARG A 314 -5.00 25.09 -16.52
C ARG A 314 -4.48 23.69 -16.19
N VAL A 315 -4.82 23.20 -15.01
CA VAL A 315 -4.63 21.77 -14.66
C VAL A 315 -5.97 21.19 -14.28
N PHE A 316 -6.44 20.20 -15.04
CA PHE A 316 -7.60 19.42 -14.65
C PHE A 316 -7.21 18.31 -13.69
N ILE A 317 -8.08 18.04 -12.72
CA ILE A 317 -7.86 17.04 -11.68
C ILE A 317 -9.02 16.06 -11.70
N ALA A 318 -8.72 14.77 -11.77
CA ALA A 318 -9.69 13.70 -11.67
C ALA A 318 -9.20 12.62 -10.66
N PRO A 319 -9.89 12.40 -9.53
CA PRO A 319 -9.56 11.30 -8.62
C PRO A 319 -9.65 9.94 -9.29
N LEU A 320 -8.69 9.06 -8.98
CA LEU A 320 -8.80 7.64 -9.30
C LEU A 320 -9.79 6.97 -8.35
N GLY A 321 -10.69 6.13 -8.89
CA GLY A 321 -11.67 5.40 -8.08
C GLY A 321 -12.89 6.23 -7.64
N GLY A 322 -13.05 7.46 -8.15
CA GLY A 322 -14.19 8.33 -7.91
C GLY A 322 -14.24 8.95 -6.50
N ILE A 323 -15.38 9.56 -6.17
CA ILE A 323 -15.56 10.30 -4.91
C ILE A 323 -16.15 9.33 -3.87
N SER A 324 -15.46 9.13 -2.74
CA SER A 324 -16.01 8.41 -1.58
C SER A 324 -16.82 9.35 -0.68
N GLN A 325 -17.75 8.84 0.14
CA GLN A 325 -18.44 9.66 1.15
C GLN A 325 -17.40 10.20 2.14
N GLY A 326 -16.97 11.45 1.94
CA GLY A 326 -15.86 12.07 2.68
C GLY A 326 -14.81 12.77 1.82
N GLY A 327 -14.81 12.56 0.49
CA GLY A 327 -13.88 13.19 -0.46
C GLY A 327 -12.58 12.43 -0.68
N ILE A 328 -11.67 13.06 -1.42
CA ILE A 328 -10.29 12.61 -1.66
C ILE A 328 -9.44 13.01 -0.45
N SER A 329 -8.71 12.07 0.14
CA SER A 329 -7.73 12.34 1.19
C SER A 329 -6.44 12.91 0.58
N ASP A 330 -5.65 13.68 1.35
CA ASP A 330 -4.38 14.24 0.87
C ASP A 330 -3.34 13.16 0.47
N THR A 331 -3.62 11.89 0.79
CA THR A 331 -2.80 10.73 0.43
C THR A 331 -3.34 9.92 -0.74
N ASP A 332 -4.51 10.28 -1.28
CA ASP A 332 -5.11 9.55 -2.40
C ASP A 332 -4.51 10.04 -3.72
N SER A 333 -4.27 9.11 -4.64
CA SER A 333 -3.74 9.43 -5.97
C SER A 333 -4.82 9.99 -6.89
N ALA A 334 -4.50 11.04 -7.64
CA ALA A 334 -5.35 11.64 -8.65
C ALA A 334 -4.61 11.76 -9.98
N LEU A 335 -5.37 11.78 -11.07
CA LEU A 335 -4.88 12.16 -12.39
C LEU A 335 -4.87 13.69 -12.50
N PHE A 336 -3.70 14.25 -12.82
CA PHE A 336 -3.49 15.66 -13.14
C PHE A 336 -3.22 15.78 -14.63
N VAL A 337 -3.98 16.63 -15.32
CA VAL A 337 -3.93 16.80 -16.78
C VAL A 337 -3.62 18.26 -17.11
N PHE A 338 -2.55 18.49 -17.86
CA PHE A 338 -2.18 19.80 -18.40
C PHE A 338 -2.73 19.91 -19.83
N ALA A 339 -3.69 20.80 -20.06
CA ALA A 339 -4.37 20.97 -21.34
C ALA A 339 -4.00 22.32 -21.98
N GLY A 340 -3.35 22.30 -23.15
CA GLY A 340 -2.53 23.40 -23.62
C GLY A 340 -3.21 24.70 -24.09
N VAL A 341 -2.42 25.78 -24.28
CA VAL A 341 -2.87 27.19 -24.47
C VAL A 341 -3.10 27.64 -25.92
N THR A 342 -3.06 26.78 -26.94
CA THR A 342 -3.31 27.23 -28.33
C THR A 342 -4.64 26.70 -28.88
N ASP A 343 -5.55 27.65 -29.12
CA ASP A 343 -6.89 27.46 -29.64
C ASP A 343 -6.95 26.48 -30.82
N ARG A 344 -7.92 25.54 -30.74
CA ARG A 344 -8.43 24.58 -31.75
C ARG A 344 -7.96 23.13 -31.72
N ILE A 345 -7.05 22.72 -30.83
CA ILE A 345 -6.68 21.29 -30.71
C ILE A 345 -7.47 20.57 -29.60
N ARG A 346 -7.81 21.26 -28.51
CA ARG A 346 -8.59 20.65 -27.41
C ARG A 346 -10.05 20.43 -27.80
N PRO A 347 -10.62 19.23 -27.59
CA PRO A 347 -12.04 19.00 -27.80
C PRO A 347 -12.91 19.81 -26.84
N ASP A 348 -14.02 20.37 -27.34
CA ASP A 348 -14.96 21.18 -26.54
C ASP A 348 -15.59 20.40 -25.38
N TRP A 349 -15.68 19.08 -25.51
CA TRP A 349 -16.22 18.23 -24.45
C TRP A 349 -15.26 18.07 -23.28
N LEU A 350 -13.95 18.35 -23.42
CA LEU A 350 -12.95 18.13 -22.36
C LEU A 350 -13.11 19.16 -21.24
N THR A 351 -13.82 18.76 -20.19
CA THR A 351 -14.12 19.53 -18.98
C THR A 351 -13.74 18.70 -17.76
N PRO A 352 -13.61 19.28 -16.54
CA PRO A 352 -13.35 18.49 -15.34
C PRO A 352 -14.37 17.36 -15.12
N ARG A 353 -15.65 17.59 -15.47
CA ARG A 353 -16.73 16.60 -15.30
C ARG A 353 -16.64 15.44 -16.28
N THR A 354 -16.37 15.72 -17.55
CA THR A 354 -16.24 14.68 -18.59
C THR A 354 -14.94 13.91 -18.44
N LEU A 355 -13.84 14.58 -18.05
CA LEU A 355 -12.59 13.91 -17.64
C LEU A 355 -12.83 12.95 -16.47
N LEU A 356 -13.57 13.38 -15.44
CA LEU A 356 -13.94 12.52 -14.32
C LEU A 356 -14.75 11.30 -14.76
N ALA A 357 -15.70 11.47 -15.68
CA ALA A 357 -16.49 10.36 -16.19
C ALA A 357 -15.61 9.30 -16.88
N VAL A 358 -14.67 9.73 -17.72
CA VAL A 358 -13.71 8.85 -18.39
C VAL A 358 -12.81 8.16 -17.36
N VAL A 359 -12.22 8.91 -16.42
CA VAL A 359 -11.34 8.37 -15.38
C VAL A 359 -12.08 7.39 -14.47
N ASN A 360 -13.35 7.64 -14.14
CA ASN A 360 -14.16 6.72 -13.36
C ASN A 360 -14.37 5.38 -14.07
N ILE A 361 -14.64 5.39 -15.38
CA ILE A 361 -14.79 4.15 -16.18
C ILE A 361 -13.46 3.39 -16.22
N LEU A 362 -12.36 4.10 -16.45
CA LEU A 362 -11.03 3.49 -16.50
C LEU A 362 -10.56 2.94 -15.14
N SER A 363 -10.99 3.55 -14.04
CA SER A 363 -10.61 3.18 -12.67
C SER A 363 -11.64 2.33 -11.90
N GLU A 364 -12.79 2.00 -12.51
CA GLU A 364 -13.89 1.28 -11.85
C GLU A 364 -13.45 -0.08 -11.26
N ARG A 365 -12.66 -0.85 -12.01
CA ARG A 365 -12.16 -2.14 -11.54
C ARG A 365 -10.99 -2.03 -10.56
N LEU A 366 -10.20 -0.95 -10.64
CA LEU A 366 -9.23 -0.62 -9.60
C LEU A 366 -9.95 -0.41 -8.27
N ARG A 367 -11.06 0.33 -8.29
CA ARG A 367 -11.97 0.51 -7.14
C ARG A 367 -12.55 -0.82 -6.65
N ALA A 368 -13.00 -1.69 -7.56
CA ALA A 368 -13.53 -3.00 -7.18
C ALA A 368 -12.47 -3.89 -6.50
N ARG A 369 -11.22 -3.82 -6.97
CA ARG A 369 -10.10 -4.55 -6.37
C ARG A 369 -9.73 -3.97 -5.01
N GLU A 370 -9.52 -2.66 -4.90
CA GLU A 370 -9.18 -2.00 -3.64
C GLU A 370 -10.29 -2.19 -2.59
N ASN A 371 -11.56 -2.08 -2.99
CA ASN A 371 -12.68 -2.36 -2.11
C ASN A 371 -12.74 -3.83 -1.69
N ARG A 372 -12.41 -4.78 -2.58
CA ARG A 372 -12.33 -6.20 -2.22
C ARG A 372 -11.19 -6.46 -1.25
N GLU A 373 -10.01 -5.90 -1.50
CA GLU A 373 -8.86 -6.01 -0.59
C GLU A 373 -9.14 -5.34 0.76
N LEU A 374 -9.84 -4.20 0.78
CA LEU A 374 -10.30 -3.54 2.00
C LEU A 374 -11.37 -4.36 2.73
N ALA A 375 -12.29 -5.02 2.01
CA ALA A 375 -13.30 -5.89 2.58
C ALA A 375 -12.69 -7.15 3.20
N GLU A 376 -11.80 -7.84 2.49
CA GLU A 376 -11.03 -8.99 3.02
C GLU A 376 -10.22 -8.58 4.25
N TYR A 377 -9.65 -7.37 4.24
CA TYR A 377 -8.91 -6.85 5.38
C TYR A 377 -9.82 -6.46 6.55
N ALA A 378 -11.02 -5.94 6.27
CA ALA A 378 -12.06 -5.68 7.27
C ALA A 378 -12.54 -6.99 7.90
N GLU A 379 -12.75 -8.04 7.11
CA GLU A 379 -13.06 -9.39 7.60
C GLU A 379 -11.94 -9.93 8.49
N THR A 380 -10.68 -9.71 8.11
CA THR A 380 -9.53 -10.08 8.95
C THR A 380 -9.56 -9.33 10.28
N LEU A 381 -9.78 -8.01 10.28
CA LEU A 381 -9.89 -7.21 11.52
C LEU A 381 -11.05 -7.71 12.40
N ALA A 382 -12.20 -8.00 11.79
CA ALA A 382 -13.37 -8.56 12.47
C ALA A 382 -13.09 -9.95 13.07
N HIS A 383 -12.35 -10.81 12.36
CA HIS A 383 -11.89 -12.11 12.85
C HIS A 383 -11.02 -11.97 14.12
N PHE A 384 -10.18 -10.95 14.19
CA PHE A 384 -9.42 -10.62 15.40
C PHE A 384 -10.25 -9.85 16.46
N GLY A 385 -11.52 -9.52 16.20
CA GLY A 385 -12.38 -8.76 17.11
C GLY A 385 -11.94 -7.31 17.29
N LEU A 386 -11.26 -6.74 16.28
CA LEU A 386 -10.74 -5.37 16.32
C LEU A 386 -11.70 -4.41 15.60
N ASP A 387 -12.37 -3.56 16.38
CA ASP A 387 -13.13 -2.42 15.85
C ASP A 387 -12.17 -1.31 15.40
N LEU A 388 -11.74 -1.39 14.15
CA LEU A 388 -10.74 -0.52 13.55
C LEU A 388 -11.07 -0.28 12.07
N ASP A 389 -10.99 0.99 11.64
CA ASP A 389 -11.11 1.35 10.23
C ASP A 389 -10.03 0.62 9.40
N PRO A 390 -10.40 -0.19 8.38
CA PRO A 390 -9.47 -0.89 7.52
C PRO A 390 -8.43 0.02 6.86
N ARG A 391 -8.80 1.25 6.48
CA ARG A 391 -7.89 2.22 5.88
C ARG A 391 -6.86 2.71 6.89
N LEU A 392 -7.27 2.98 8.13
CA LEU A 392 -6.35 3.37 9.21
C LEU A 392 -5.39 2.22 9.55
N ALA A 393 -5.89 0.99 9.57
CA ALA A 393 -5.10 -0.21 9.79
C ALA A 393 -4.09 -0.47 8.67
N GLN A 394 -4.46 -0.22 7.40
CA GLN A 394 -3.55 -0.31 6.26
C GLN A 394 -2.49 0.80 6.29
N LYS A 395 -2.89 2.04 6.60
CA LYS A 395 -1.98 3.20 6.70
C LYS A 395 -0.81 2.97 7.66
N HIS A 396 -1.05 2.23 8.74
CA HIS A 396 -0.03 1.87 9.73
C HIS A 396 0.48 0.43 9.56
N THR A 397 0.23 -0.19 8.41
CA THR A 397 0.76 -1.50 7.99
C THR A 397 0.57 -2.60 9.04
N LEU A 398 -0.65 -2.73 9.57
CA LEU A 398 -0.96 -3.62 10.68
C LEU A 398 -0.99 -5.11 10.24
N SER A 399 0.13 -5.82 10.35
CA SER A 399 0.20 -7.26 10.02
C SER A 399 -0.62 -8.14 10.99
N GLN A 400 -1.00 -9.36 10.57
CA GLN A 400 -1.75 -10.30 11.43
C GLN A 400 -1.07 -10.58 12.79
N PRO A 401 0.28 -10.76 12.90
CA PRO A 401 0.93 -10.88 14.21
C PRO A 401 0.73 -9.65 15.09
N ARG A 402 0.75 -8.45 14.49
CA ARG A 402 0.49 -7.21 15.21
C ARG A 402 -0.99 -7.06 15.59
N MET A 403 -1.92 -7.53 14.75
CA MET A 403 -3.36 -7.61 15.09
C MET A 403 -3.58 -8.53 16.29
N SER A 404 -2.95 -9.70 16.31
CA SER A 404 -3.00 -10.63 17.45
C SER A 404 -2.43 -10.01 18.72
N ALA A 405 -1.27 -9.33 18.63
CA ALA A 405 -0.69 -8.65 19.78
C ALA A 405 -1.59 -7.51 20.30
N LEU A 406 -2.23 -6.75 19.40
CA LEU A 406 -3.18 -5.71 19.77
C LEU A 406 -4.45 -6.28 20.42
N LYS A 407 -4.97 -7.40 19.89
CA LYS A 407 -6.07 -8.14 20.50
C LYS A 407 -5.74 -8.57 21.93
N ASN A 408 -4.58 -9.21 22.12
CA ASN A 408 -4.13 -9.65 23.44
C ASN A 408 -3.97 -8.48 24.41
N GLN A 409 -3.45 -7.34 23.93
CA GLN A 409 -3.35 -6.12 24.72
C GLN A 409 -4.73 -5.61 25.16
N LEU A 410 -5.72 -5.61 24.27
CA LEU A 410 -7.09 -5.20 24.58
C LEU A 410 -7.80 -6.17 25.52
N GLU A 411 -7.55 -7.47 25.40
CA GLU A 411 -8.08 -8.48 26.32
C GLU A 411 -7.50 -8.35 27.73
N ALA A 412 -6.19 -8.15 27.85
CA ALA A 412 -5.55 -7.83 29.12
C ALA A 412 -6.12 -6.54 29.73
N GLY A 413 -6.27 -5.50 28.91
CA GLY A 413 -6.92 -4.25 29.31
C GLY A 413 -8.35 -4.44 29.80
N ARG A 414 -9.16 -5.28 29.13
CA ARG A 414 -10.54 -5.61 29.55
C ARG A 414 -10.60 -6.36 30.87
N PHE A 415 -9.69 -7.31 31.07
CA PHE A 415 -9.57 -8.02 32.34
C PHE A 415 -9.24 -7.04 33.48
N VAL A 416 -8.21 -6.22 33.30
CA VAL A 416 -7.78 -5.24 34.32
C VAL A 416 -8.85 -4.17 34.57
N HIS A 417 -9.50 -3.67 33.52
CA HIS A 417 -10.57 -2.68 33.62
C HIS A 417 -11.75 -3.17 34.48
N ARG A 418 -12.18 -4.42 34.30
CA ARG A 418 -13.25 -5.03 35.11
C ARG A 418 -12.86 -5.16 36.58
N ASN A 419 -11.64 -5.62 36.82
CA ASN A 419 -11.10 -5.89 38.14
C ASN A 419 -10.82 -4.60 38.94
N LEU A 420 -10.21 -3.60 38.32
CA LEU A 420 -9.96 -2.30 38.96
C LEU A 420 -11.24 -1.62 39.42
N ARG A 421 -12.31 -1.71 38.62
CA ARG A 421 -13.60 -1.13 39.02
C ARG A 421 -14.11 -1.73 40.33
N THR A 422 -14.08 -3.06 40.46
CA THR A 422 -14.51 -3.76 41.68
C THR A 422 -13.64 -3.38 42.87
N ALA A 423 -12.31 -3.31 42.70
CA ALA A 423 -11.39 -2.90 43.76
C ALA A 423 -11.67 -1.47 44.25
N PHE A 424 -11.93 -0.52 43.33
CA PHE A 424 -12.29 0.85 43.71
C PHE A 424 -13.61 0.92 44.45
N GLU A 425 -14.64 0.21 43.99
CA GLU A 425 -15.93 0.15 44.67
C GLU A 425 -15.80 -0.42 46.09
N PHE A 426 -14.96 -1.43 46.31
CA PHE A 426 -14.68 -1.96 47.65
C PHE A 426 -13.93 -0.96 48.53
N MET A 427 -12.83 -0.36 48.07
CA MET A 427 -12.07 0.62 48.86
C MET A 427 -12.92 1.83 49.26
N ILE A 428 -13.79 2.30 48.36
CA ILE A 428 -14.73 3.38 48.64
C ILE A 428 -15.67 3.00 49.79
N ARG A 429 -16.14 1.75 49.83
CA ARG A 429 -16.98 1.23 50.92
C ARG A 429 -16.20 1.06 52.23
N SER A 430 -15.01 0.49 52.15
CA SER A 430 -14.15 0.27 53.32
C SER A 430 -13.68 1.58 53.96
N ALA A 431 -13.52 2.64 53.16
CA ALA A 431 -13.22 3.99 53.65
C ALA A 431 -14.46 4.75 54.15
N GLY A 432 -15.67 4.22 53.95
CA GLY A 432 -16.92 4.87 54.37
C GLY A 432 -17.20 6.20 53.67
N ILE A 433 -16.82 6.31 52.40
CA ILE A 433 -16.94 7.55 51.61
C ILE A 433 -17.91 7.40 50.42
N GLU A 434 -18.77 6.38 50.42
CA GLU A 434 -19.69 6.07 49.31
C GLU A 434 -20.52 7.29 48.89
N ASP A 435 -21.11 8.00 49.87
CA ASP A 435 -21.96 9.15 49.63
C ASP A 435 -21.18 10.38 49.13
N MET A 436 -19.85 10.36 49.23
CA MET A 436 -18.95 11.43 48.81
C MET A 436 -18.32 11.18 47.43
N VAL A 437 -18.64 10.06 46.78
CA VAL A 437 -18.22 9.74 45.41
C VAL A 437 -19.40 9.99 44.46
N ASP A 438 -19.24 10.95 43.55
CA ASP A 438 -20.27 11.30 42.56
C ASP A 438 -20.37 10.23 41.46
N ARG A 439 -19.23 9.88 40.84
CA ARG A 439 -19.20 8.82 39.82
C ARG A 439 -17.79 8.26 39.59
N ILE A 440 -17.75 7.03 39.09
CA ILE A 440 -16.53 6.38 38.59
C ILE A 440 -16.69 6.14 37.10
N GLU A 441 -15.87 6.80 36.29
CA GLU A 441 -15.78 6.58 34.85
C GLU A 441 -14.55 5.73 34.57
N SER A 442 -14.69 4.67 33.78
CA SER A 442 -13.55 3.87 33.36
C SER A 442 -13.68 3.51 31.90
N ARG A 443 -12.55 3.56 31.18
CA ARG A 443 -12.52 3.29 29.75
C ARG A 443 -11.25 2.55 29.37
N ILE A 444 -11.35 1.80 28.27
CA ILE A 444 -10.21 1.19 27.60
C ILE A 444 -9.95 1.99 26.33
N LYS A 445 -8.68 2.21 26.03
CA LYS A 445 -8.28 2.93 24.83
C LYS A 445 -8.71 2.15 23.58
N THR A 446 -9.32 2.85 22.62
CA THR A 446 -9.79 2.21 21.37
C THR A 446 -8.62 1.71 20.53
N PRO A 447 -8.80 0.67 19.69
CA PRO A 447 -7.75 0.17 18.79
C PRO A 447 -7.11 1.28 17.95
N ALA A 448 -7.94 2.18 17.39
CA ALA A 448 -7.48 3.33 16.61
C ALA A 448 -6.57 4.26 17.43
N SER A 449 -6.98 4.58 18.66
CA SER A 449 -6.24 5.47 19.56
C SER A 449 -4.92 4.86 20.04
N ILE A 450 -4.87 3.53 20.17
CA ILE A 450 -3.64 2.78 20.48
C ILE A 450 -2.69 2.86 19.29
N LEU A 451 -3.15 2.51 18.10
CA LEU A 451 -2.34 2.47 16.88
C LEU A 451 -1.72 3.83 16.57
N GLN A 452 -2.51 4.90 16.66
CA GLN A 452 -2.05 6.27 16.45
C GLN A 452 -0.97 6.68 17.47
N LYS A 453 -1.13 6.33 18.77
CA LYS A 453 -0.14 6.65 19.80
C LYS A 453 1.17 5.91 19.60
N VAL A 454 1.11 4.61 19.30
CA VAL A 454 2.30 3.78 19.02
C VAL A 454 3.11 4.38 17.88
N HIS A 455 2.44 4.80 16.80
CA HIS A 455 3.10 5.45 15.68
C HIS A 455 3.65 6.83 16.05
N ALA A 456 2.87 7.69 16.70
CA ALA A 456 3.28 9.04 17.08
C ALA A 456 4.48 9.05 18.04
N ARG A 457 4.54 8.08 18.97
CA ARG A 457 5.63 7.93 19.95
C ARG A 457 6.73 6.96 19.49
N LYS A 458 6.63 6.40 18.29
CA LYS A 458 7.57 5.40 17.72
C LYS A 458 7.84 4.22 18.66
N LEU A 459 6.80 3.71 19.33
CA LEU A 459 6.92 2.58 20.25
C LEU A 459 7.17 1.27 19.48
N ALA A 460 8.07 0.43 20.01
CA ALA A 460 8.39 -0.86 19.41
C ALA A 460 7.23 -1.87 19.51
N ASN A 461 6.48 -1.83 20.61
CA ASN A 461 5.37 -2.74 20.90
C ASN A 461 4.21 -2.02 21.61
N TYR A 462 3.10 -2.73 21.80
CA TYR A 462 1.90 -2.19 22.45
C TYR A 462 2.02 -2.10 23.99
N ALA A 463 2.99 -2.80 24.59
CA ALA A 463 3.22 -2.77 26.03
C ALA A 463 3.76 -1.41 26.52
N GLY A 464 4.43 -0.64 25.66
CA GLY A 464 4.90 0.72 25.96
C GLY A 464 3.80 1.78 26.09
N ILE A 465 2.52 1.40 26.08
CA ILE A 465 1.40 2.31 26.29
C ILE A 465 1.20 2.47 27.79
N ASP A 466 1.31 3.72 28.25
CA ASP A 466 1.21 4.14 29.64
C ASP A 466 -0.23 4.28 30.14
N ASP A 467 -1.19 4.51 29.24
CA ASP A 467 -2.58 4.84 29.56
C ASP A 467 -3.60 3.89 28.89
N LEU A 468 -3.32 2.58 28.86
CA LEU A 468 -4.20 1.63 28.18
C LEU A 468 -5.60 1.59 28.81
N VAL A 469 -5.63 1.50 30.13
CA VAL A 469 -6.86 1.59 30.94
C VAL A 469 -6.86 2.94 31.65
N GLY A 470 -7.90 3.73 31.41
CA GLY A 470 -8.10 5.02 32.08
C GLY A 470 -9.24 4.92 33.06
N VAL A 471 -9.01 5.25 34.33
CA VAL A 471 -10.04 5.35 35.36
C VAL A 471 -10.10 6.78 35.87
N ARG A 472 -11.30 7.28 36.11
CA ARG A 472 -11.53 8.57 36.73
C ARG A 472 -12.53 8.41 37.86
N ILE A 473 -12.15 8.89 39.03
CA ILE A 473 -13.01 8.90 40.22
C ILE A 473 -13.30 10.36 40.54
N ILE A 474 -14.58 10.71 40.57
CA ILE A 474 -15.06 12.06 40.82
C ILE A 474 -15.64 12.11 42.22
N PHE A 475 -15.07 12.97 43.06
CA PHE A 475 -15.45 13.17 44.45
C PHE A 475 -16.24 14.46 44.64
N ALA A 476 -17.08 14.50 45.67
CA ALA A 476 -17.84 15.69 46.03
C ALA A 476 -16.94 16.85 46.53
N SER A 477 -15.81 16.52 47.18
CA SER A 477 -14.92 17.49 47.82
C SER A 477 -13.45 17.08 47.75
N ARG A 478 -12.52 18.02 48.01
CA ARG A 478 -11.08 17.69 48.10
C ARG A 478 -10.80 16.75 49.28
N LYS A 479 -11.47 16.99 50.40
CA LYS A 479 -11.35 16.19 51.63
C LYS A 479 -11.67 14.71 51.39
N SER A 480 -12.73 14.40 50.66
CA SER A 480 -13.10 13.02 50.32
C SER A 480 -12.13 12.39 49.31
N ARG A 481 -11.68 13.15 48.31
CA ARG A 481 -10.62 12.71 47.38
C ARG A 481 -9.32 12.38 48.10
N ASP A 482 -8.88 13.24 49.01
CA ASP A 482 -7.61 13.11 49.73
C ASP A 482 -7.69 11.98 50.78
N HIS A 483 -8.86 11.77 51.38
CA HIS A 483 -9.14 10.59 52.20
C HIS A 483 -8.98 9.31 51.36
N PHE A 484 -9.63 9.25 50.20
CA PHE A 484 -9.48 8.10 49.29
C PHE A 484 -8.03 7.90 48.86
N LEU A 485 -7.32 8.97 48.52
CA LEU A 485 -5.90 8.90 48.13
C LEU A 485 -5.05 8.29 49.26
N SER A 486 -5.30 8.69 50.51
CA SER A 486 -4.60 8.16 51.68
C SER A 486 -4.92 6.67 51.90
N ALA A 487 -6.19 6.27 51.77
CA ALA A 487 -6.61 4.87 51.86
C ALA A 487 -6.01 4.03 50.72
N PHE A 488 -5.98 4.56 49.50
CA PHE A 488 -5.39 3.93 48.33
C PHE A 488 -3.88 3.72 48.47
N GLN A 489 -3.16 4.72 49.00
CA GLN A 489 -1.73 4.58 49.33
C GLN A 489 -1.50 3.51 50.40
N SER A 490 -2.32 3.52 51.46
CA SER A 490 -2.23 2.52 52.53
C SER A 490 -2.51 1.09 52.06
N ASP A 491 -3.45 0.89 51.12
CA ASP A 491 -3.76 -0.43 50.56
C ASP A 491 -2.64 -0.93 49.63
N LEU A 492 -1.98 -0.02 48.91
CA LEU A 492 -0.81 -0.36 48.08
C LEU A 492 0.41 -0.74 48.91
N ASP A 493 0.62 -0.09 50.06
CA ASP A 493 1.75 -0.37 50.95
C ASP A 493 1.54 -1.65 51.78
N ASN A 494 0.29 -2.14 51.89
CA ASN A 494 -0.07 -3.34 52.64
C ASN A 494 -0.15 -4.58 51.72
N LEU A 495 0.70 -5.58 51.97
CA LEU A 495 0.76 -6.83 51.18
C LEU A 495 -0.54 -7.66 51.23
N ASP A 496 -1.39 -7.45 52.24
CA ASP A 496 -2.70 -8.10 52.41
C ASP A 496 -3.89 -7.21 51.95
N GLY A 497 -3.62 -6.07 51.30
CA GLY A 497 -4.65 -5.18 50.73
C GLY A 497 -5.40 -5.81 49.55
N GLU A 498 -6.63 -5.37 49.26
CA GLU A 498 -7.40 -5.95 48.15
C GLU A 498 -6.77 -5.66 46.78
N LEU A 499 -6.20 -4.46 46.56
CA LEU A 499 -5.42 -4.19 45.36
C LEU A 499 -4.14 -5.02 45.31
N ALA A 500 -3.50 -5.27 46.46
CA ALA A 500 -2.31 -6.11 46.56
C ALA A 500 -2.62 -7.59 46.24
N HIS A 501 -3.80 -8.10 46.62
CA HIS A 501 -4.25 -9.45 46.27
C HIS A 501 -4.66 -9.59 44.80
N MET A 502 -5.25 -8.56 44.19
CA MET A 502 -5.57 -8.53 42.76
C MET A 502 -4.33 -8.29 41.89
N ALA A 503 -3.29 -7.69 42.45
CA ALA A 503 -2.00 -7.43 41.81
C ALA A 503 -0.89 -8.24 42.49
N GLN A 504 -0.66 -9.47 42.03
CA GLN A 504 0.44 -10.36 42.49
C GLN A 504 1.88 -9.80 42.28
N ALA A 505 2.00 -8.52 41.93
CA ALA A 505 3.05 -7.56 42.26
C ALA A 505 2.68 -6.27 41.53
N VAL A 506 2.31 -5.19 42.22
CA VAL A 506 2.43 -3.84 41.63
C VAL A 506 3.93 -3.59 41.54
N THR A 507 4.55 -3.88 40.39
CA THR A 507 5.99 -3.62 40.22
C THR A 507 6.24 -2.12 40.10
N ASP A 508 6.89 -1.58 41.13
CA ASP A 508 7.82 -0.44 41.12
C ASP A 508 7.55 0.66 40.08
N SER A 509 6.46 1.41 40.23
CA SER A 509 6.45 2.87 39.99
C SER A 509 5.02 3.41 40.12
N VAL A 510 4.65 3.86 41.32
CA VAL A 510 3.51 4.79 41.46
C VAL A 510 4.06 6.19 41.26
N SER A 511 3.78 6.82 40.11
CA SER A 511 4.07 8.23 39.90
C SER A 511 2.81 9.04 40.16
N ILE A 512 2.81 9.84 41.23
CA ILE A 512 1.74 10.80 41.51
C ILE A 512 2.16 12.14 40.92
N GLU A 513 1.46 12.58 39.87
CA GLU A 513 1.67 13.88 39.24
C GLU A 513 0.43 14.74 39.49
N GLU A 514 0.60 15.88 40.17
CA GLU A 514 -0.39 16.96 40.14
C GLU A 514 -0.14 17.81 38.90
N ILE A 515 -0.98 17.64 37.87
CA ILE A 515 -0.82 18.41 36.64
C ILE A 515 -1.58 19.74 36.76
N GLY A 516 -0.83 20.83 36.94
CA GLY A 516 -1.30 22.20 36.71
C GLY A 516 -1.18 22.56 35.23
N SER A 517 -2.29 22.60 34.47
CA SER A 517 -2.21 22.99 33.05
C SER A 517 -2.09 24.51 32.87
N MET A 518 -1.72 24.97 31.66
CA MET A 518 -1.80 26.39 31.25
C MET A 518 -3.22 27.00 31.38
N ALA A 519 -4.24 26.28 31.83
CA ALA A 519 -5.60 26.78 32.07
C ALA A 519 -6.10 26.55 33.52
N GLY A 520 -5.19 26.35 34.48
CA GLY A 520 -5.53 26.18 35.90
C GLY A 520 -6.26 24.88 36.23
N TYR A 521 -6.25 23.89 35.32
CA TYR A 521 -6.72 22.54 35.61
C TYR A 521 -5.78 21.88 36.63
N ARG A 522 -6.37 21.25 37.65
CA ARG A 522 -5.70 20.46 38.68
C ARG A 522 -6.40 19.10 38.78
N ALA A 523 -5.62 18.04 38.85
CA ALA A 523 -6.08 16.70 39.15
C ALA A 523 -4.89 15.87 39.63
N VAL A 524 -5.18 14.85 40.43
CA VAL A 524 -4.17 13.86 40.83
C VAL A 524 -4.16 12.75 39.79
N HIS A 525 -3.03 12.59 39.10
CA HIS A 525 -2.81 11.50 38.15
C HIS A 525 -1.91 10.45 38.79
N ILE A 526 -2.38 9.21 38.85
CA ILE A 526 -1.67 8.06 39.39
C ILE A 526 -1.46 7.08 38.24
N ARG A 527 -0.22 6.66 37.99
CA ARG A 527 0.08 5.58 37.05
C ARG A 527 0.48 4.33 37.82
N ILE A 528 -0.14 3.21 37.48
CA ILE A 528 0.16 1.90 38.07
C ILE A 528 0.26 0.82 36.99
N GLN A 529 0.94 -0.27 37.29
CA GLN A 529 0.91 -1.49 36.49
C GLN A 529 0.17 -2.60 37.23
N VAL A 530 -0.82 -3.20 36.57
CA VAL A 530 -1.67 -4.25 37.17
C VAL A 530 -1.43 -5.57 36.47
N LYS A 531 -1.26 -6.64 37.24
CA LYS A 531 -1.01 -7.98 36.70
C LYS A 531 -2.26 -8.54 36.00
N ALA A 532 -2.10 -9.20 34.86
CA ALA A 532 -3.17 -9.88 34.13
C ALA A 532 -2.83 -11.38 33.95
N PRO A 533 -3.05 -12.22 34.99
CA PRO A 533 -2.52 -13.59 35.07
C PRO A 533 -2.98 -14.53 33.94
N SER A 534 -4.12 -14.23 33.33
CA SER A 534 -4.78 -15.04 32.30
C SER A 534 -4.48 -14.58 30.87
N THR A 535 -3.54 -13.65 30.67
CA THR A 535 -3.22 -13.11 29.34
C THR A 535 -1.73 -13.19 29.02
N SER A 536 -1.37 -13.17 27.73
CA SER A 536 0.03 -13.22 27.28
C SER A 536 0.87 -12.02 27.75
N LEU A 537 0.21 -10.96 28.22
CA LEU A 537 0.85 -9.81 28.87
C LEU A 537 0.75 -9.98 30.37
N GLN A 538 1.89 -9.99 31.05
CA GLN A 538 1.91 -10.13 32.50
C GLN A 538 1.41 -8.86 33.21
N PHE A 539 1.59 -7.67 32.62
CA PHE A 539 1.25 -6.38 33.23
C PHE A 539 0.56 -5.42 32.26
N VAL A 540 -0.36 -4.59 32.80
CA VAL A 540 -1.10 -3.57 32.07
C VAL A 540 -0.97 -2.22 32.77
N SER A 541 -0.51 -1.21 32.03
CA SER A 541 -0.44 0.17 32.51
C SER A 541 -1.83 0.79 32.61
N CYS A 542 -2.11 1.38 33.77
CA CYS A 542 -3.37 2.05 34.08
C CYS A 542 -3.10 3.48 34.53
N GLU A 543 -3.88 4.42 34.01
CA GLU A 543 -3.89 5.81 34.46
C GLU A 543 -5.17 6.07 35.27
N ILE A 544 -5.01 6.44 36.53
CA ILE A 544 -6.10 6.78 37.43
C ILE A 544 -6.09 8.29 37.67
N GLN A 545 -7.23 8.94 37.47
CA GLN A 545 -7.42 10.37 37.66
C GLN A 545 -8.39 10.59 38.81
N LEU A 546 -7.91 11.18 39.91
CA LEU A 546 -8.77 11.60 41.01
C LEU A 546 -9.10 13.08 40.82
N ARG A 547 -10.40 13.39 40.81
CA ARG A 547 -10.90 14.75 40.60
C ARG A 547 -12.04 15.05 41.56
N THR A 548 -12.25 16.31 41.87
CA THR A 548 -13.52 16.77 42.41
C THR A 548 -14.53 17.08 41.31
N LEU A 549 -15.80 17.29 41.67
CA LEU A 549 -16.85 17.79 40.77
C LEU A 549 -16.41 19.06 40.02
N PHE A 550 -15.78 19.99 40.73
CA PHE A 550 -15.28 21.24 40.15
C PHE A 550 -14.11 21.00 39.19
N GLU A 551 -13.17 20.13 39.56
CA GLU A 551 -12.03 19.76 38.71
C GLU A 551 -12.46 19.04 37.43
N ASP A 552 -13.45 18.13 37.50
CA ASP A 552 -13.99 17.44 36.30
C ASP A 552 -14.77 18.39 35.39
N ALA A 553 -15.63 19.25 35.94
CA ALA A 553 -16.34 20.27 35.17
C ALA A 553 -15.34 21.21 34.45
N TRP A 554 -14.29 21.62 35.15
CA TRP A 554 -13.22 22.46 34.59
C TRP A 554 -12.45 21.77 33.46
N ALA A 555 -12.18 20.47 33.61
CA ALA A 555 -11.52 19.67 32.58
C ALA A 555 -12.33 19.62 31.28
N ARG A 556 -13.66 19.44 31.39
CA ARG A 556 -14.56 19.37 30.21
C ARG A 556 -14.64 20.73 29.51
N LEU A 557 -14.75 21.82 30.26
CA LEU A 557 -14.78 23.19 29.72
C LEU A 557 -13.48 23.57 29.00
N SER A 558 -12.33 23.23 29.60
CA SER A 558 -11.01 23.50 29.01
C SER A 558 -10.78 22.67 27.73
N GLN A 559 -11.22 21.42 27.65
CA GLN A 559 -11.09 20.61 26.43
C GLN A 559 -11.85 21.21 25.23
N ILE A 560 -13.06 21.75 25.45
CA ILE A 560 -13.85 22.42 24.40
C ILE A 560 -13.10 23.63 23.83
N SER A 561 -12.41 24.37 24.69
CA SER A 561 -11.72 25.62 24.34
C SER A 561 -10.37 25.41 23.63
N PHE A 562 -9.65 24.32 23.93
CA PHE A 562 -8.30 24.08 23.40
C PHE A 562 -8.23 23.08 22.22
N TYR A 563 -9.15 22.11 22.13
CA TYR A 563 -9.06 21.06 21.11
C TYR A 563 -9.86 21.33 19.83
N LYS A 564 -10.94 22.12 19.90
CA LYS A 564 -11.57 22.66 18.69
C LYS A 564 -10.86 23.96 18.32
N LYS A 565 -9.99 23.91 17.31
CA LYS A 565 -9.35 25.06 16.61
C LYS A 565 -10.36 26.05 15.98
N GLN A 566 -11.52 26.28 16.59
CA GLN A 566 -12.59 27.14 16.08
C GLN A 566 -12.41 28.61 16.48
N PHE A 567 -11.53 28.91 17.44
CA PHE A 567 -11.32 30.28 17.90
C PHE A 567 -9.90 30.73 17.53
N GLY A 568 -9.79 31.59 16.52
CA GLY A 568 -8.52 32.09 15.98
C GLY A 568 -7.67 32.89 16.96
N ALA A 569 -6.55 33.43 16.47
CA ALA A 569 -5.43 34.03 17.22
C ALA A 569 -5.74 35.25 18.14
N ARG A 570 -7.01 35.61 18.37
CA ARG A 570 -7.46 36.68 19.28
C ARG A 570 -8.27 36.17 20.48
N ASN A 571 -8.07 34.92 20.90
CA ASN A 571 -8.89 34.34 21.95
C ASN A 571 -8.40 34.73 23.37
N ARG A 572 -9.14 35.58 24.09
CA ARG A 572 -8.90 35.92 25.52
C ARG A 572 -9.39 34.82 26.48
N LEU A 573 -10.13 33.84 25.97
CA LEU A 573 -10.75 32.76 26.76
C LEU A 573 -9.76 31.95 27.62
N PRO A 574 -8.53 31.61 27.16
CA PRO A 574 -7.55 30.93 28.01
C PRO A 574 -7.17 31.71 29.27
N ASN A 575 -7.06 33.03 29.18
CA ASN A 575 -6.71 33.88 30.32
C ASN A 575 -7.92 34.05 31.27
N LEU A 576 -9.12 34.22 30.73
CA LEU A 576 -10.35 34.28 31.54
C LEU A 576 -10.57 32.96 32.31
N LEU A 577 -10.28 31.82 31.69
CA LEU A 577 -10.32 30.52 32.37
C LEU A 577 -9.29 30.43 33.51
N LYS A 578 -8.08 30.99 33.35
CA LYS A 578 -7.12 31.05 34.48
C LYS A 578 -7.67 31.86 35.65
N ASP A 579 -8.28 33.01 35.39
CA ASP A 579 -8.82 33.88 36.44
C ASP A 579 -10.00 33.20 37.17
N LEU A 580 -10.88 32.55 36.42
CA LEU A 580 -12.02 31.81 36.98
C LEU A 580 -11.61 30.54 37.74
N ALA A 581 -10.41 29.99 37.51
CA ALA A 581 -9.90 28.85 38.28
C ALA A 581 -9.70 29.20 39.78
N VAL A 582 -9.43 30.47 40.10
CA VAL A 582 -9.32 30.94 41.49
C VAL A 582 -10.69 30.90 42.18
N LEU A 583 -11.74 31.37 41.51
CA LEU A 583 -13.11 31.32 42.03
C LEU A 583 -13.61 29.88 42.19
N ARG A 584 -13.24 28.99 41.27
CA ARG A 584 -13.47 27.55 41.40
C ARG A 584 -12.85 27.01 42.68
N ASP A 585 -11.57 27.28 42.92
CA ASP A 585 -10.85 26.81 44.11
C ASP A 585 -11.53 27.33 45.40
N GLN A 586 -11.93 28.61 45.43
CA GLN A 586 -12.68 29.18 46.56
C GLN A 586 -14.03 28.49 46.82
N CYS A 587 -14.79 28.18 45.77
CA CYS A 587 -16.05 27.44 45.88
C CYS A 587 -15.80 26.02 46.42
N GLU A 588 -14.76 25.37 45.93
CA GLU A 588 -14.39 24.02 46.33
C GLU A 588 -13.91 23.95 47.79
N ASP A 589 -13.18 24.95 48.26
CA ASP A 589 -12.75 25.09 49.67
C ASP A 589 -13.93 25.36 50.61
N ARG A 590 -15.01 25.99 50.11
CA ARG A 590 -16.26 26.11 50.88
C ARG A 590 -16.97 24.77 50.97
N VAL A 591 -17.16 24.09 49.84
CA VAL A 591 -17.80 22.77 49.80
C VAL A 591 -17.03 21.74 50.65
N SER A 592 -15.70 21.78 50.63
CA SER A 592 -14.86 20.86 51.42
C SER A 592 -14.82 21.18 52.93
N ARG A 593 -15.35 22.33 53.36
CA ARG A 593 -15.52 22.67 54.78
C ARG A 593 -16.88 22.22 55.31
N ASP A 594 -17.91 22.32 54.47
CA ASP A 594 -19.30 22.01 54.84
C ASP A 594 -19.61 20.49 54.73
N LEU A 595 -18.82 19.74 53.97
CA LEU A 595 -18.79 18.27 53.87
C LEU A 595 -17.50 17.73 54.56
#